data_AF-A0A1Y1ND56-F1
#
_entry.id   AF-A0A1Y1ND56-F1
#
_cell.length_a   1.000
_cell.length_b   1.000
_cell.length_c   1.000
_cell.angle_alpha   90.00
_cell.angle_beta   90.00
_cell.angle_gamma   90.00
#
_symmetry.space_group_name_H-M   'P 1'
#
loop_
_entity.id
_entity.type
_entity.pdbx_description
1 polymer ?
#
loop_
_entity_poly.entity_id
_entity_poly.type
_entity_poly.pdbx_seq_one_letter_code
_entity_poly.pdbx_strand_id
1 'polypeptide(L)'
;LPFINAPPSNHDTIYTALVEAVEKCIKQEQKVCFVTFDQPLYWKARDIVASSDLNTEQCRVIIRLGGFHLLMSFLGSIGFIMDGSGIKELFSLVYAASSIDKMLNGHAYARAIR
;
A
#
# COMPACT_ATOMS: atom_id res chain seq x y z
N LEU A 1 -15.42 5.96 -7.47
CA LEU A 1 -14.78 7.18 -6.91
C LEU A 1 -14.64 8.17 -8.08
N PRO A 2 -14.81 9.48 -7.90
CA PRO A 2 -14.45 10.44 -8.93
C PRO A 2 -12.98 10.25 -9.32
N PHE A 3 -12.69 10.27 -10.62
CA PHE A 3 -11.35 10.17 -11.16
C PHE A 3 -10.74 11.56 -11.21
N ILE A 4 -9.56 11.76 -10.60
CA ILE A 4 -8.82 13.01 -10.67
C ILE A 4 -7.90 12.94 -11.88
N ASN A 5 -8.25 13.67 -12.94
CA ASN A 5 -7.47 13.68 -14.18
C ASN A 5 -6.27 14.63 -14.09
N ALA A 6 -5.28 14.25 -13.28
CA ALA A 6 -4.04 15.00 -13.07
C ALA A 6 -2.88 14.06 -12.70
N PRO A 7 -1.60 14.48 -12.83
CA PRO A 7 -0.47 13.64 -12.48
C PRO A 7 -0.51 13.19 -11.00
N PRO A 8 -0.50 11.88 -10.70
CA PRO A 8 -0.75 11.37 -9.35
C PRO A 8 0.33 11.74 -8.33
N SER A 9 1.51 12.13 -8.82
CA SER A 9 2.63 12.57 -7.99
C SER A 9 2.61 14.07 -7.67
N ASN A 10 1.69 14.85 -8.23
CA ASN A 10 1.55 16.27 -7.90
C ASN A 10 0.91 16.42 -6.50
N HIS A 11 1.42 17.35 -5.69
CA HIS A 11 0.90 17.64 -4.35
C HIS A 11 -0.56 18.05 -4.40
N ASP A 12 -0.96 18.88 -5.37
CA ASP A 12 -2.35 19.32 -5.52
C ASP A 12 -3.27 18.14 -5.79
N THR A 13 -2.84 17.19 -6.63
CA THR A 13 -3.61 15.98 -6.95
C THR A 13 -3.80 15.09 -5.72
N ILE A 14 -2.76 14.92 -4.91
CA ILE A 14 -2.82 14.17 -3.66
C ILE A 14 -3.74 14.89 -2.66
N TYR A 15 -3.62 16.21 -2.55
CA TYR A 15 -4.45 17.03 -1.67
C TYR A 15 -5.93 16.93 -2.04
N THR A 16 -6.28 17.10 -3.32
CA THR A 16 -7.67 16.92 -3.81
C THR A 16 -8.20 15.52 -3.47
N ALA A 17 -7.39 14.47 -3.63
CA ALA A 17 -7.79 13.11 -3.27
C ALA A 17 -8.06 12.97 -1.76
N LEU A 18 -7.26 13.63 -0.91
CA LEU A 18 -7.44 13.61 0.54
C LEU A 18 -8.69 14.38 0.97
N VAL A 19 -8.96 15.56 0.42
CA VAL A 19 -10.17 16.34 0.69
C VAL A 19 -11.41 15.52 0.35
N GLU A 20 -11.45 14.94 -0.85
CA GLU A 20 -12.55 14.09 -1.30
C GLU A 20 -12.73 12.85 -0.40
N ALA A 21 -11.64 12.30 0.14
CA ALA A 21 -11.70 11.18 1.09
C ALA A 21 -12.28 11.62 2.45
N VAL A 22 -11.88 12.79 2.95
CA VAL A 22 -12.40 13.39 4.19
C VAL A 22 -13.89 13.70 4.07
N GLU A 23 -14.32 14.35 2.99
CA GLU A 23 -15.73 14.67 2.75
C GLU A 23 -16.59 13.41 2.74
N LYS A 24 -16.13 12.34 2.08
CA LYS A 24 -16.81 11.04 2.13
C LYS A 24 -16.84 10.46 3.54
N CYS A 25 -15.73 10.54 4.27
CA CYS A 25 -15.65 10.03 5.64
C CYS A 25 -16.67 10.73 6.56
N ILE A 26 -16.73 12.07 6.50
CA ILE A 26 -17.71 12.88 7.24
C ILE A 26 -19.14 12.52 6.84
N LYS A 27 -19.43 12.38 5.53
CA LYS A 27 -20.75 12.02 5.02
C LYS A 27 -21.21 10.62 5.48
N GLN A 28 -20.27 9.72 5.77
CA GLN A 28 -20.53 8.38 6.32
C GLN A 28 -20.49 8.36 7.85
N GLU A 29 -20.46 9.53 8.51
CA GLU A 29 -20.40 9.68 9.97
C GLU A 29 -19.18 8.99 10.61
N GLN A 30 -18.10 8.83 9.85
CA GLN A 30 -16.86 8.24 10.31
C GLN A 30 -15.91 9.32 10.85
N LYS A 31 -15.35 9.07 12.04
CA LYS A 31 -14.44 10.02 12.71
C LYS A 31 -13.00 9.94 12.23
N VAL A 32 -12.62 8.88 11.52
CA VAL A 32 -11.24 8.62 11.11
C VAL A 32 -11.21 8.16 9.65
N CYS A 33 -10.51 8.93 8.82
CA CYS A 33 -10.27 8.61 7.42
C CYS A 33 -8.89 7.96 7.28
N PHE A 34 -8.85 6.64 7.05
CA PHE A 34 -7.61 5.95 6.73
C PHE A 34 -7.35 6.00 5.23
N VAL A 35 -6.23 6.62 4.84
CA VAL A 35 -5.82 6.69 3.44
C VAL A 35 -4.48 5.97 3.30
N THR A 36 -4.43 5.00 2.39
CA THR A 36 -3.23 4.20 2.14
C THR A 36 -2.60 4.59 0.82
N PHE A 37 -1.30 4.87 0.82
CA PHE A 37 -0.54 5.24 -0.37
C PHE A 37 0.73 4.39 -0.49
N ASP A 38 1.14 4.10 -1.71
CA ASP A 38 2.46 3.53 -1.96
C ASP A 38 3.58 4.50 -1.55
N GLN A 39 4.77 3.95 -1.32
CA GLN A 39 5.90 4.67 -0.72
C GLN A 39 6.17 6.06 -1.31
N PRO A 40 6.18 6.28 -2.65
CA PRO A 40 6.46 7.61 -3.19
C PRO A 40 5.38 8.65 -2.85
N LEU A 41 4.11 8.23 -2.80
CA LEU A 41 2.98 9.12 -2.51
C LEU A 41 2.74 9.27 -1.01
N TYR A 42 3.07 8.24 -0.23
CA TYR A 42 2.95 8.23 1.22
C TYR A 42 3.68 9.42 1.87
N TRP A 43 4.92 9.68 1.46
CA TRP A 43 5.70 10.79 2.03
C TRP A 43 5.07 12.15 1.73
N LYS A 44 4.61 12.36 0.50
CA LYS A 44 3.93 13.60 0.10
C LYS A 44 2.60 13.78 0.84
N ALA A 45 1.80 12.72 0.96
CA ALA A 45 0.56 12.75 1.71
C ALA A 45 0.78 13.03 3.20
N ARG A 46 1.85 12.48 3.79
CA ARG A 46 2.24 12.75 5.18
C ARG A 46 2.62 14.21 5.39
N ASP A 47 3.38 14.78 4.46
CA ASP A 47 3.77 16.19 4.48
C ASP A 47 2.54 17.10 4.36
N ILE A 48 1.67 16.84 3.38
CA ILE A 48 0.41 17.57 3.18
C ILE A 48 -0.46 17.55 4.45
N VAL A 49 -0.67 16.38 5.07
CA VAL A 49 -1.50 16.28 6.30
C VAL A 49 -0.84 16.98 7.49
N ALA A 50 0.49 17.04 7.54
CA ALA A 50 1.20 17.76 8.59
C ALA A 50 1.15 19.29 8.39
N SER A 51 1.01 19.77 7.15
CA SER A 51 1.06 21.19 6.79
C SER A 51 -0.31 21.82 6.48
N SER A 52 -1.42 21.09 6.60
CA SER A 52 -2.76 21.55 6.25
C SER A 52 -3.81 21.24 7.32
N ASP A 53 -4.94 21.97 7.27
CA ASP A 53 -6.07 21.81 8.19
C ASP A 53 -7.01 20.65 7.79
N LEU A 54 -6.48 19.59 7.15
CA LEU A 54 -7.27 18.42 6.74
C LEU A 54 -7.85 17.64 7.93
N ASN A 55 -7.24 17.75 9.10
CA ASN A 55 -7.81 17.21 10.33
C ASN A 55 -8.85 18.18 10.87
N THR A 56 -10.12 17.82 10.73
CA THR A 56 -11.24 18.60 11.25
C THR A 56 -11.73 17.99 12.56
N GLU A 57 -12.54 18.73 13.32
CA GLU A 57 -13.22 18.22 14.52
C GLU A 57 -14.10 16.99 14.22
N GLN A 58 -14.57 16.86 12.97
CA GLN A 58 -15.46 15.80 12.53
C GLN A 58 -14.72 14.58 11.98
N CYS A 59 -13.50 14.77 11.44
CA CYS A 59 -12.75 13.71 10.79
C CYS A 59 -11.24 13.92 10.90
N ARG A 60 -10.55 12.91 11.44
CA ARG A 60 -9.09 12.84 11.49
C ARG A 60 -8.56 11.99 10.34
N VAL A 61 -7.59 12.51 9.59
CA VAL A 61 -6.90 11.79 8.52
C VAL A 61 -5.70 11.02 9.08
N ILE A 62 -5.62 9.74 8.76
CA ILE A 62 -4.47 8.88 9.08
C ILE A 62 -3.91 8.31 7.79
N ILE A 63 -2.72 8.77 7.42
CA ILE A 63 -1.99 8.28 6.26
C ILE A 63 -1.23 6.99 6.64
N ARG A 64 -1.44 5.93 5.87
CA ARG A 64 -0.80 4.62 6.03
C ARG A 64 0.07 4.29 4.83
N LEU A 65 1.22 3.69 5.08
CA LEU A 65 2.08 3.18 4.01
C LEU A 65 1.48 1.90 3.43
N GLY A 66 1.35 1.85 2.11
CA GLY A 66 0.95 0.68 1.36
C GLY A 66 2.00 -0.42 1.46
N GLY A 67 1.65 -1.51 2.12
CA GLY A 67 2.55 -2.65 2.33
C GLY A 67 2.56 -3.67 1.19
N PHE A 68 1.63 -3.58 0.23
CA PHE A 68 1.46 -4.56 -0.84
C PHE A 68 2.71 -4.70 -1.70
N HIS A 69 3.15 -3.61 -2.32
CA HIS A 69 4.34 -3.61 -3.16
C HIS A 69 5.61 -3.90 -2.36
N LEU A 70 5.73 -3.37 -1.14
CA LEU A 70 6.85 -3.65 -0.25
C LEU A 70 7.00 -5.15 0.01
N LEU A 71 5.91 -5.82 0.35
CA LEU A 71 5.91 -7.25 0.63
C LEU A 71 6.21 -8.08 -0.61
N MET A 72 5.62 -7.73 -1.76
CA MET A 72 5.93 -8.38 -3.03
C MET A 72 7.43 -8.26 -3.37
N SER A 73 8.00 -7.07 -3.24
CA SER A 73 9.43 -6.84 -3.46
C SER A 73 10.30 -7.60 -2.45
N PHE A 74 9.88 -7.69 -1.19
CA PHE A 74 10.60 -8.43 -0.16
C PHE A 74 10.63 -9.93 -0.46
N LEU A 75 9.49 -10.54 -0.81
CA LEU A 75 9.41 -11.94 -1.22
C LEU A 75 10.23 -12.22 -2.49
N GLY A 76 10.17 -11.31 -3.47
CA GLY A 76 11.00 -11.34 -4.67
C GLY A 76 12.50 -11.33 -4.35
N SER A 77 12.90 -10.50 -3.37
CA SER A 77 14.29 -10.39 -2.94
C SER A 77 14.78 -11.66 -2.25
N ILE A 78 13.93 -12.31 -1.45
CA ILE A 78 14.26 -13.62 -0.85
C ILE A 78 14.54 -14.64 -1.95
N GLY A 79 13.63 -14.77 -2.93
CA GLY A 79 13.81 -15.70 -4.04
C GLY A 79 15.07 -15.43 -4.85
N PHE A 80 15.38 -14.16 -5.09
CA PHE A 80 16.59 -13.76 -5.82
C PHE A 80 17.89 -14.03 -5.04
N ILE A 81 17.96 -13.63 -3.77
CA ILE A 81 19.18 -13.75 -2.95
C ILE A 81 19.47 -15.22 -2.59
N MET A 82 18.42 -16.00 -2.35
CA MET A 82 18.52 -17.38 -1.91
C MET A 82 18.37 -18.39 -3.05
N ASP A 83 18.53 -17.96 -4.30
CA ASP A 83 18.49 -18.89 -5.42
C ASP A 83 19.59 -19.95 -5.28
N GLY A 84 19.23 -21.22 -5.55
CA GLY A 84 20.10 -22.37 -5.32
C GLY A 84 20.36 -22.75 -3.85
N SER A 85 19.77 -22.06 -2.86
CA SER A 85 20.03 -22.35 -1.44
C SER A 85 19.27 -23.55 -0.88
N GLY A 86 18.42 -24.20 -1.67
CA GLY A 86 17.46 -25.19 -1.17
C GLY A 86 16.14 -24.61 -0.64
N ILE A 87 15.93 -23.28 -0.66
CA ILE A 87 14.73 -22.65 -0.09
C ILE A 87 13.45 -23.05 -0.84
N LYS A 88 13.55 -23.28 -2.16
CA LYS A 88 12.43 -23.70 -3.00
C LYS A 88 11.97 -25.11 -2.62
N GLU A 89 12.92 -26.00 -2.39
CA GLU A 89 12.72 -27.39 -1.96
C GLU A 89 12.11 -27.41 -0.56
N LEU A 90 12.62 -26.61 0.36
CA LEU A 90 12.04 -26.48 1.70
C LEU A 90 10.58 -26.02 1.64
N PHE A 91 10.28 -24.99 0.83
CA PHE A 91 8.92 -24.49 0.68
C PHE A 91 7.98 -25.48 -0.03
N SER A 92 8.52 -26.41 -0.82
CA SER A 92 7.72 -27.46 -1.44
C SER A 92 7.10 -28.45 -0.46
N LEU A 93 7.59 -28.48 0.79
CA LEU A 93 7.01 -29.29 1.86
C LEU A 93 5.68 -28.73 2.39
N VAL A 94 5.41 -27.44 2.18
CA VAL A 94 4.26 -26.73 2.79
C VAL A 94 3.32 -26.11 1.74
N TYR A 95 3.87 -25.76 0.57
CA TYR A 95 3.16 -25.12 -0.53
C TYR A 95 3.15 -25.99 -1.79
N ALA A 96 2.09 -25.84 -2.59
CA ALA A 96 2.04 -26.46 -3.92
C ALA A 96 3.16 -25.91 -4.82
N ALA A 97 3.89 -26.79 -5.51
CA ALA A 97 5.04 -26.44 -6.34
C ALA A 97 4.76 -25.29 -7.33
N SER A 98 3.56 -25.28 -7.94
CA SER A 98 3.11 -24.25 -8.88
C SER A 98 2.93 -22.85 -8.29
N SER A 99 2.96 -22.71 -6.96
CA SER A 99 2.83 -21.44 -6.24
C SER A 99 4.16 -20.87 -5.79
N ILE A 100 5.18 -21.73 -5.59
CA ILE A 100 6.47 -21.34 -5.00
C ILE A 100 7.22 -20.38 -5.93
N ASP A 101 7.30 -20.68 -7.23
CA ASP A 101 7.96 -19.81 -8.21
C ASP A 101 7.32 -18.42 -8.26
N LYS A 102 5.98 -18.37 -8.24
CA LYS A 102 5.24 -17.11 -8.26
C LYS A 102 5.39 -16.34 -6.94
N MET A 103 5.58 -17.03 -5.82
CA MET A 103 5.83 -16.45 -4.51
C MET A 103 7.25 -15.87 -4.42
N LEU A 104 8.26 -16.66 -4.78
CA LEU A 104 9.67 -16.28 -4.74
C LEU A 104 10.03 -15.22 -5.80
N ASN A 105 9.21 -15.05 -6.83
CA ASN A 105 9.28 -13.91 -7.74
C ASN A 105 8.46 -12.70 -7.26
N GLY A 106 7.87 -12.74 -6.07
CA GLY A 106 7.09 -11.64 -5.49
C GLY A 106 5.69 -11.43 -6.05
N HIS A 107 5.27 -12.19 -7.08
CA HIS A 107 4.00 -11.95 -7.79
C HIS A 107 2.77 -12.55 -7.09
N ALA A 108 2.95 -13.53 -6.21
CA ALA A 108 1.86 -14.24 -5.54
C ALA A 108 1.90 -14.11 -4.01
N TYR A 109 2.09 -12.89 -3.49
CA TYR A 109 2.18 -12.67 -2.04
C TYR A 109 0.94 -13.19 -1.27
N ALA A 110 -0.27 -13.04 -1.82
CA ALA A 110 -1.50 -13.49 -1.16
C ALA A 110 -1.57 -15.02 -0.98
N ARG A 111 -0.79 -15.76 -1.77
CA ARG A 111 -0.61 -17.21 -1.61
C ARG A 111 0.63 -17.57 -0.79
N ALA A 112 1.52 -16.60 -0.59
CA ALA A 112 2.71 -16.72 0.23
C ALA A 112 2.39 -16.56 1.71
N ILE A 113 1.55 -15.57 2.04
CA ILE A 113 1.06 -15.33 3.39
C ILE A 113 -0.18 -16.18 3.59
N ARG A 114 -0.06 -17.19 4.45
CA ARG A 114 -1.20 -17.91 5.03
C ARG A 114 -1.63 -17.24 6.33
#